data_AF-A0A535I040-F1
#
_entry.id   AF-A0A535I040-F1
#
_cell.length_a   1.000
_cell.length_b   1.000
_cell.length_c   1.000
_cell.angle_alpha   90.00
_cell.angle_beta   90.00
_cell.angle_gamma   90.00
#
_symmetry.space_group_name_H-M   'P 1'
#
loop_
_entity.id
_entity.type
_entity.pdbx_description
1 polymer ?
#
loop_
_entity_poly.entity_id
_entity_poly.type
_entity_poly.pdbx_seq_one_letter_code
_entity_poly.pdbx_strand_id
1 'polypeptide(L)'
;MPKSKTPSFEEAFHELDETVEKLEAGELTLEESIALFERGMTLAEQLEKQLEQAELRVRKLQPSAAELAEAEADFAEEAEESK
;
A
#
# COMPACT_ATOMS: atom_id res chain seq x y z
N MET A 1 -3.05 -24.14 17.02
CA MET A 1 -3.53 -22.73 17.10
C MET A 1 -3.59 -22.19 15.69
N PRO A 2 -4.77 -21.84 15.14
CA PRO A 2 -4.81 -21.18 13.84
C PRO A 2 -4.24 -19.78 14.04
N LYS A 3 -3.13 -19.48 13.34
CA LYS A 3 -2.62 -18.11 13.28
C LYS A 3 -3.72 -17.29 12.65
N SER A 4 -4.22 -16.29 13.38
CA SER A 4 -4.97 -15.17 12.79
C SER A 4 -4.09 -14.59 11.70
N LYS A 5 -4.26 -15.09 10.48
CA LYS A 5 -3.59 -14.58 9.29
C LYS A 5 -4.44 -13.41 8.87
N THR A 6 -4.02 -12.21 9.23
CA THR A 6 -4.37 -11.05 8.42
C THR A 6 -4.03 -11.44 6.98
N PRO A 7 -5.00 -11.39 6.04
CA PRO A 7 -4.71 -11.72 4.65
C PRO A 7 -3.58 -10.82 4.17
N SER A 8 -2.67 -11.41 3.39
CA SER A 8 -1.65 -10.64 2.68
C SER A 8 -2.32 -9.62 1.76
N PHE A 9 -1.59 -8.57 1.40
CA PHE A 9 -2.07 -7.55 0.46
C PHE A 9 -2.64 -8.19 -0.82
N GLU A 10 -1.92 -9.17 -1.38
CA GLU A 10 -2.32 -9.89 -2.60
C GLU A 10 -3.63 -10.67 -2.40
N GLU A 11 -3.81 -11.35 -1.27
CA GLU A 11 -5.04 -12.07 -0.95
C GLU A 11 -6.24 -11.11 -0.79
N ALA A 12 -6.05 -10.00 -0.07
CA ALA A 12 -7.10 -9.00 0.12
C ALA A 12 -7.46 -8.27 -1.18
N PHE A 13 -6.47 -8.03 -2.03
CA PHE A 13 -6.67 -7.42 -3.35
C PHE A 13 -7.44 -8.36 -4.28
N HIS A 14 -7.08 -9.65 -4.32
CA HIS A 14 -7.81 -10.65 -5.08
C HIS A 14 -9.28 -10.77 -4.61
N GLU A 15 -9.51 -10.77 -3.30
CA GLU A 15 -10.87 -10.81 -2.76
C GLU A 15 -11.70 -9.56 -3.15
N LEU A 16 -11.05 -8.38 -3.20
CA LEU A 16 -11.69 -7.16 -3.65
C LEU A 16 -12.06 -7.25 -5.15
N ASP A 17 -11.17 -7.76 -5.98
CA ASP A 17 -11.40 -7.95 -7.42
C ASP A 17 -12.60 -8.88 -7.66
N GLU A 18 -12.64 -10.04 -7.00
CA GLU A 18 -13.79 -10.95 -7.06
C GLU A 18 -15.10 -10.29 -6.58
N THR A 19 -15.02 -9.41 -5.58
CA THR A 19 -16.18 -8.70 -5.05
C THR A 19 -16.72 -7.72 -6.10
N VAL A 20 -15.84 -7.00 -6.79
CA VAL A 20 -16.20 -6.09 -7.88
C VAL A 20 -16.80 -6.87 -9.05
N GLU A 21 -16.16 -7.97 -9.47
CA GLU A 21 -16.69 -8.82 -10.56
C GLU A 21 -18.11 -9.31 -10.25
N LYS A 22 -18.40 -9.73 -9.01
CA LYS A 22 -19.74 -10.16 -8.58
C LYS A 22 -20.74 -9.01 -8.61
N LEU A 23 -20.35 -7.81 -8.19
CA LEU A 23 -21.19 -6.61 -8.25
C LEU A 23 -21.50 -6.21 -9.69
N GLU A 24 -20.53 -6.33 -10.60
CA GLU A 24 -20.68 -5.99 -12.02
C GLU A 24 -21.51 -7.02 -12.79
N ALA A 25 -21.51 -8.28 -12.38
CA ALA A 25 -22.30 -9.34 -13.01
C ALA A 25 -23.83 -9.07 -12.94
N GLY A 26 -24.29 -8.32 -11.93
CA GLY A 26 -25.68 -7.86 -11.85
C GLY A 26 -26.73 -8.95 -11.55
N GLU A 27 -26.30 -10.16 -11.18
CA GLU A 27 -27.19 -11.28 -10.83
C GLU A 27 -27.60 -11.31 -9.34
N LEU A 28 -27.17 -10.30 -8.56
CA LEU A 28 -27.32 -10.24 -7.12
C LEU A 28 -28.64 -9.60 -6.70
N THR A 29 -29.18 -10.05 -5.58
CA THR A 29 -30.25 -9.34 -4.88
C THR A 29 -29.74 -8.03 -4.26
N LEU A 30 -30.66 -7.14 -3.87
CA LEU A 30 -30.31 -5.89 -3.20
C LEU A 30 -29.52 -6.12 -1.91
N GLU A 31 -29.94 -7.09 -1.09
CA GLU A 31 -29.26 -7.41 0.17
C GLU A 31 -27.85 -7.95 -0.06
N GLU A 32 -27.66 -8.83 -1.06
CA GLU A 32 -26.34 -9.35 -1.43
C GLU A 32 -25.43 -8.25 -2.00
N SER A 33 -25.99 -7.34 -2.80
CA SER A 33 -25.25 -6.20 -3.34
C SER A 33 -24.76 -5.27 -2.23
N ILE A 34 -25.58 -5.00 -1.22
CA ILE A 34 -25.21 -4.21 -0.05
C ILE A 34 -24.11 -4.93 0.75
N ALA A 35 -24.26 -6.23 1.00
CA ALA A 35 -23.28 -7.00 1.76
C ALA A 35 -21.91 -7.05 1.06
N LEU A 36 -21.89 -7.25 -0.26
CA LEU A 36 -20.67 -7.23 -1.06
C LEU A 36 -20.04 -5.83 -1.10
N PHE A 37 -20.86 -4.78 -1.18
CA PHE A 37 -20.36 -3.41 -1.12
C PHE A 37 -19.67 -3.10 0.22
N GLU A 38 -20.30 -3.46 1.34
CA GLU A 38 -19.70 -3.30 2.69
C GLU A 38 -18.40 -4.10 2.84
N ARG A 39 -18.36 -5.31 2.28
CA ARG A 39 -17.15 -6.13 2.25
C ARG A 39 -16.05 -5.46 1.41
N GLY A 40 -16.38 -4.95 0.23
CA GLY A 40 -15.47 -4.23 -0.65
C GLY A 40 -14.89 -2.98 0.02
N MET A 41 -15.71 -2.19 0.71
CA MET A 41 -15.23 -1.04 1.50
C MET A 41 -14.25 -1.46 2.60
N THR A 42 -14.56 -2.54 3.31
CA THR A 42 -13.68 -3.06 4.37
C THR A 42 -12.33 -3.51 3.81
N LEU A 43 -12.33 -4.18 2.65
CA LEU A 43 -11.10 -4.62 1.97
C LEU A 43 -10.29 -3.42 1.48
N ALA A 44 -10.94 -2.41 0.90
CA ALA A 44 -10.29 -1.19 0.43
C ALA A 44 -9.56 -0.46 1.59
N GLU A 45 -10.22 -0.26 2.73
CA GLU A 45 -9.60 0.35 3.92
C GLU A 45 -8.41 -0.46 4.44
N GLN A 46 -8.47 -1.80 4.36
CA GLN A 46 -7.37 -2.66 4.77
C GLN A 46 -6.16 -2.52 3.84
N LEU A 47 -6.40 -2.47 2.52
CA LEU A 47 -5.36 -2.29 1.51
C LEU A 47 -4.68 -0.93 1.65
N GLU A 48 -5.45 0.14 1.86
CA GLU A 48 -4.93 1.49 2.09
C GLU A 48 -3.99 1.52 3.30
N LYS A 49 -4.41 0.97 4.44
CA LYS A 49 -3.57 0.89 5.65
C LYS A 49 -2.27 0.10 5.43
N GLN A 50 -2.33 -0.98 4.64
CA GLN A 50 -1.12 -1.75 4.32
C GLN A 50 -0.15 -0.95 3.45
N LEU A 51 -0.66 -0.20 2.47
CA LEU A 51 0.14 0.67 1.61
C LEU A 51 0.76 1.82 2.41
N GLU A 52 0.00 2.48 3.29
CA GLU A 52 0.53 3.53 4.16
C GLU A 52 1.67 3.02 5.06
N GLN A 53 1.52 1.81 5.62
CA GLN A 53 2.58 1.19 6.42
C GLN A 53 3.82 0.86 5.59
N ALA A 54 3.64 0.36 4.37
CA ALA A 54 4.72 0.09 3.45
C ALA A 54 5.46 1.39 3.06
N GLU A 55 4.71 2.44 2.72
CA GLU A 55 5.25 3.75 2.39
C GLU A 55 6.03 4.36 3.56
N LEU A 56 5.48 4.32 4.77
CA LEU A 56 6.17 4.80 5.97
C LEU A 56 7.48 4.03 6.20
N ARG A 57 7.49 2.73 5.93
CA ARG A 57 8.70 1.91 6.06
C ARG A 57 9.74 2.29 5.03
N VAL A 58 9.35 2.51 3.77
CA VAL A 58 10.24 2.98 2.71
C VAL A 58 10.82 4.35 3.05
N ARG A 59 9.99 5.31 3.47
CA ARG A 59 10.41 6.66 3.87
C ARG A 59 11.41 6.65 5.02
N LYS A 60 11.29 5.70 5.96
CA LYS A 60 12.25 5.53 7.07
C LYS A 60 13.60 4.96 6.65
N LEU A 61 13.65 4.25 5.52
CA LEU A 61 14.87 3.63 5.00
C LEU A 61 15.57 4.53 3.97
N GLN A 62 14.86 5.48 3.37
CA GLN A 62 15.48 6.48 2.52
C GLN A 62 16.23 7.49 3.37
N PRO A 63 17.49 7.83 3.01
CA PRO A 63 18.16 8.99 3.60
C PRO A 63 17.27 10.20 3.43
N SER A 64 17.19 11.02 4.47
CA SER A 64 16.41 12.26 4.42
C SER A 64 16.92 13.14 3.28
N ALA A 65 16.05 14.01 2.76
CA ALA A 65 16.46 14.97 1.75
C ALA A 65 17.64 15.85 2.22
N ALA A 66 17.79 16.04 3.54
CA ALA A 66 18.93 16.72 4.14
C ALA A 66 20.22 15.87 4.05
N GLU A 67 20.17 14.58 4.39
CA GLU A 67 21.32 13.67 4.28
C GLU A 67 21.77 13.47 2.81
N LEU A 68 20.83 13.49 1.87
CA LEU A 68 21.14 13.47 0.45
C LEU A 68 21.80 14.78 -0.02
N ALA A 69 21.32 15.93 0.48
CA ALA A 69 21.90 17.23 0.15
C ALA A 69 23.28 17.43 0.78
N GLU A 70 23.51 16.93 2.00
CA GLU A 70 24.82 16.93 2.65
C GLU A 70 25.80 16.02 1.91
N ALA A 71 25.38 14.81 1.51
CA ALA A 71 26.21 13.94 0.68
C ALA A 71 26.57 14.59 -0.67
N GLU A 72 25.60 15.22 -1.35
CA GLU A 72 25.87 15.95 -2.60
C GLU A 72 26.83 17.14 -2.40
N ALA A 73 26.77 17.82 -1.25
CA ALA A 73 27.68 18.91 -0.92
C ALA A 73 29.12 18.41 -0.63
N ASP A 74 29.27 17.32 0.13
CA ASP A 74 30.58 16.69 0.40
C ASP A 74 31.25 16.23 -0.92
N PHE A 75 30.49 15.64 -1.84
CA PHE A 75 31.02 15.23 -3.16
C PHE A 75 31.36 16.43 -4.07
N ALA A 76 30.68 17.56 -3.93
CA ALA A 76 30.96 18.77 -4.70
C ALA A 76 32.23 19.49 -4.21
N GLU A 77 32.50 19.45 -2.90
CA GLU A 77 33.69 20.06 -2.29
C GLU A 77 34.97 19.27 -2.64
N GLU A 78 34.93 17.92 -2.62
CA GLU A 78 36.05 17.06 -3.06
C GLU A 78 36.43 17.24 -4.54
N ALA A 79 35.46 17.59 -5.39
CA ALA A 79 35.67 17.83 -6.82
C ALA A 79 36.32 19.21 -7.12
N GLU A 80 36.10 20.20 -6.27
CA GLU A 80 36.76 21.52 -6.35
C GLU A 80 38.18 21.50 -5.76
N GLU A 81 38.43 20.75 -4.68
CA GLU A 81 39.78 20.63 -4.09
C GLU A 81 40.78 19.82 -4.94
N SER A 82 40.29 18.99 -5.87
CA SER A 82 41.13 18.18 -6.77
C SER A 82 41.60 18.91 -8.05
N LYS A 83 41.42 20.23 -8.13
CA LYS A 83 41.77 21.07 -9.29
C LYS A 83 42.85 22.10 -8.98
#